data_AF-A0A1V5DXE0-F1
#
_entry.id   AF-A0A1V5DXE0-F1
#
_cell.length_a   1.000
_cell.length_b   1.000
_cell.length_c   1.000
_cell.angle_alpha   90.00
_cell.angle_beta   90.00
_cell.angle_gamma   90.00
#
_symmetry.space_group_name_H-M   'P 1'
#
loop_
_entity.id
_entity.type
_entity.pdbx_description
1 polymer ?
#
loop_
_entity_poly.entity_id
_entity_poly.type
_entity_poly.pdbx_seq_one_letter_code
_entity_poly.pdbx_strand_id
1 'polypeptide(L)'
;MFGIGMPELIVIAVVALLVVGPKKLPDLAKSLGKGFTEFRKAVDGVSDSVKETIKADELKQEVDSVKDSLLYKKNGENGGETPTPPAEKGTPDSQPK
;
A
#
# COMPACT_ATOMS: atom_id res chain seq x y z
N MET A 1 -3.74 -26.45 -14.14
CA MET A 1 -3.22 -27.33 -15.21
C MET A 1 -2.23 -26.65 -16.17
N PHE A 2 -1.54 -25.57 -15.79
CA PHE A 2 -0.34 -25.09 -16.50
C PHE A 2 0.49 -24.29 -15.48
N GLY A 3 1.32 -24.99 -14.71
CA GLY A 3 2.36 -24.33 -13.94
C GLY A 3 3.58 -24.27 -14.83
N ILE A 4 3.99 -23.07 -15.25
CA ILE A 4 5.32 -22.92 -15.87
C ILE A 4 6.32 -23.21 -14.76
N GLY A 5 6.82 -24.45 -14.76
CA GLY A 5 7.87 -24.86 -13.88
C GLY A 5 9.21 -24.35 -14.39
N MET A 6 10.24 -24.57 -13.57
CA MET A 6 11.61 -24.31 -13.97
C MET A 6 12.01 -25.05 -15.27
N PRO A 7 11.58 -26.31 -15.51
CA PRO A 7 11.90 -27.02 -16.74
C PRO A 7 11.35 -26.33 -18.00
N GLU A 8 10.08 -25.92 -17.99
CA GLU A 8 9.44 -25.25 -19.12
C GLU A 8 10.12 -23.91 -19.42
N LEU A 9 10.50 -23.16 -18.38
CA LEU A 9 11.22 -21.89 -18.55
C LEU A 9 12.60 -22.08 -19.20
N ILE A 10 13.31 -23.15 -18.83
CA ILE A 10 14.61 -23.50 -19.43
C ILE A 10 14.45 -23.82 -20.91
N VAL A 11 13.42 -24.58 -21.31
CA VAL A 11 13.16 -24.90 -22.72
C VAL A 11 12.90 -23.62 -23.52
N ILE A 12 12.07 -22.72 -23.01
CA ILE A 12 11.80 -21.43 -23.65
C ILE A 12 13.09 -20.61 -23.75
N ALA A 13 13.90 -20.58 -22.70
CA ALA A 13 15.19 -19.87 -22.69
C ALA A 13 16.15 -20.43 -23.74
N VAL A 14 16.22 -21.75 -23.92
CA VAL A 14 17.05 -22.38 -24.96
C VAL A 14 16.57 -21.98 -26.36
N VAL A 15 15.27 -22.00 -26.62
CA VAL A 15 14.72 -21.57 -27.93
C VAL A 15 15.03 -20.09 -28.18
N ALA A 16 14.81 -19.22 -27.18
CA ALA A 16 15.14 -17.80 -27.28
C ALA A 16 16.65 -17.58 -27.51
N LEU A 17 17.50 -18.37 -26.86
CA LEU A 17 18.95 -18.38 -27.04
C LEU A 17 19.38 -18.81 -28.43
N LEU A 18 18.66 -19.72 -29.09
CA LEU A 18 18.94 -20.10 -30.47
C LEU A 18 18.58 -18.98 -31.46
N VAL A 19 17.47 -18.28 -31.22
CA VAL A 19 17.02 -17.17 -32.08
C VAL A 19 17.91 -15.94 -31.93
N VAL A 20 18.23 -15.55 -30.69
CA VAL A 20 19.01 -14.34 -30.38
C VAL A 20 20.51 -14.61 -30.38
N GLY A 21 20.92 -15.80 -29.92
CA GLY A 21 22.31 -16.21 -29.71
C GLY A 21 22.79 -16.00 -28.25
N PRO A 22 23.46 -17.00 -27.63
CA PRO A 22 23.96 -16.90 -26.25
C PRO A 22 25.00 -15.80 -26.06
N LYS A 23 25.76 -15.47 -27.12
CA LYS A 23 26.74 -14.38 -27.10
C LYS A 23 26.08 -13.00 -27.14
N LYS A 24 24.85 -12.87 -27.66
CA LYS A 24 24.15 -11.59 -27.82
C LYS A 24 23.29 -11.22 -26.62
N LEU A 25 22.77 -12.20 -25.87
CA LEU A 25 22.06 -11.95 -24.61
C LEU A 25 22.82 -11.02 -23.62
N PRO A 26 24.12 -11.25 -23.30
CA PRO A 26 24.82 -10.38 -22.36
C PRO A 26 24.99 -8.95 -22.89
N ASP A 27 25.17 -8.76 -24.21
CA ASP A 27 25.25 -7.43 -24.82
C ASP A 27 23.90 -6.70 -24.79
N LEU A 28 22.80 -7.41 -25.08
CA LEU A 28 21.44 -6.87 -24.97
C LEU A 28 21.10 -6.51 -23.53
N ALA A 29 21.41 -7.39 -22.57
CA ALA A 29 21.20 -7.14 -21.15
C ALA A 29 22.02 -5.95 -20.64
N LYS A 30 23.28 -5.81 -21.07
CA LYS A 30 24.11 -4.64 -20.74
C LYS A 30 23.54 -3.35 -21.31
N SER A 31 23.07 -3.38 -22.56
CA SER A 31 22.50 -2.21 -23.24
C SER A 31 21.18 -1.78 -22.60
N LEU A 32 20.27 -2.73 -22.39
CA LEU A 32 19.00 -2.50 -21.68
C LEU A 32 19.23 -2.09 -20.24
N GLY A 33 20.19 -2.71 -19.53
CA GLY A 33 20.50 -2.38 -18.14
C GLY A 33 21.04 -0.96 -17.98
N LYS A 34 21.90 -0.50 -18.91
CA LYS A 34 22.35 0.89 -18.95
C LYS A 34 21.19 1.86 -19.17
N GLY A 35 20.34 1.59 -20.18
CA GLY A 35 19.16 2.39 -20.46
C GLY A 35 18.17 2.43 -19.30
N PHE A 36 17.93 1.29 -18.64
CA PHE A 36 17.07 1.22 -17.46
C PHE A 36 17.65 1.99 -16.27
N THR A 37 18.98 1.96 -16.10
CA THR A 37 19.66 2.73 -15.04
C THR A 37 19.55 4.23 -15.30
N GLU A 38 19.74 4.68 -16.54
CA GLU A 38 19.58 6.09 -16.91
C GLU A 38 18.12 6.54 -16.81
N PHE A 39 17.18 5.70 -17.25
CA PHE A 39 15.74 5.94 -17.08
C PHE A 39 15.36 6.05 -15.60
N ARG A 40 15.85 5.13 -14.75
CA ARG A 40 15.65 5.18 -13.30
C ARG A 40 16.15 6.50 -12.72
N LYS A 41 17.38 6.92 -13.06
CA LYS A 41 17.96 8.20 -12.61
C LYS A 41 17.14 9.41 -13.08
N ALA A 42 16.65 9.38 -14.32
CA ALA A 42 15.81 10.45 -14.84
C ALA A 42 14.46 10.53 -14.11
N VAL A 43 13.82 9.38 -13.85
CA VAL A 43 12.57 9.31 -13.08
C VAL A 43 12.78 9.75 -11.64
N ASP A 44 13.87 9.33 -10.99
CA ASP A 44 14.20 9.72 -9.63
C ASP A 44 14.45 11.24 -9.56
N GLY A 45 15.24 11.81 -10.48
CA GLY A 45 15.49 13.25 -10.54
C GLY A 45 14.24 14.10 -10.81
N VAL A 46 13.31 13.61 -11.64
CA VAL A 46 12.01 14.26 -11.84
C VAL A 46 11.15 14.16 -10.57
N SER A 47 11.14 12.99 -9.92
CA SER A 47 10.41 12.80 -8.66
C SER A 47 10.92 13.74 -7.57
N ASP A 48 12.24 13.90 -7.44
CA ASP A 48 12.86 14.82 -6.50
C ASP A 48 12.53 16.29 -6.84
N SER A 49 12.60 16.67 -8.11
CA SER A 49 12.24 18.02 -8.57
C SER A 49 10.77 18.34 -8.30
N VAL A 50 9.86 17.39 -8.54
CA VAL A 50 8.43 17.53 -8.24
C VAL A 50 8.21 17.61 -6.73
N LYS A 51 8.95 16.85 -5.93
CA LYS A 51 8.87 16.84 -4.47
C LYS A 51 9.45 18.11 -3.83
N GLU A 52 10.35 18.80 -4.53
CA GLU A 52 10.91 20.09 -4.14
C GLU A 52 9.99 21.27 -4.56
N THR A 53 9.38 21.20 -5.76
CA THR A 53 8.46 22.26 -6.25
C THR A 53 7.06 22.17 -5.66
N ILE A 54 6.52 20.96 -5.55
CA ILE A 54 5.33 20.68 -4.76
C ILE A 54 5.84 20.45 -3.35
N LYS A 55 5.84 21.47 -2.48
CA LYS A 55 6.35 21.36 -1.10
C LYS A 55 5.90 20.05 -0.48
N ALA A 56 6.78 19.07 -0.41
CA ALA A 56 6.44 17.77 0.13
C ALA A 56 5.97 17.86 1.59
N ASP A 57 6.33 18.94 2.28
CA ASP A 57 5.81 19.29 3.61
C ASP A 57 4.31 19.61 3.62
N GLU A 58 3.75 20.25 2.58
CA GLU A 58 2.30 20.54 2.50
C GLU A 58 1.49 19.26 2.26
N LEU A 59 1.92 18.38 1.34
CA LEU A 59 1.26 17.08 1.13
C LEU A 59 1.43 16.14 2.33
N LYS A 60 2.59 16.16 2.99
CA LYS A 60 2.85 15.29 4.14
C LYS A 60 2.04 15.73 5.36
N GLN A 61 1.86 17.03 5.59
CA GLN A 61 0.93 17.54 6.61
C GLN A 61 -0.52 17.14 6.36
N GLU A 62 -0.99 17.18 5.11
CA GLU A 62 -2.36 16.78 4.77
C GLU A 62 -2.58 15.28 4.93
N VAL A 63 -1.60 14.45 4.56
CA VAL A 63 -1.68 12.98 4.76
C VAL A 63 -1.58 12.60 6.23
N ASP A 64 -0.73 13.27 7.02
CA ASP A 64 -0.58 13.00 8.46
C ASP A 64 -1.84 13.42 9.23
N SER A 65 -2.43 14.59 8.92
CA SER A 65 -3.71 15.03 9.53
C SER A 65 -4.90 14.14 9.15
N VAL A 66 -4.97 13.66 7.91
CA VAL A 66 -5.97 12.67 7.50
C VAL A 66 -5.74 11.36 8.23
N LYS A 67 -4.50 10.87 8.36
CA LYS A 67 -4.21 9.66 9.15
C LYS A 67 -4.65 9.81 10.60
N ASP A 68 -4.32 10.91 11.27
CA ASP A 68 -4.75 11.14 12.66
C ASP A 68 -6.27 11.14 12.78
N SER A 69 -6.99 11.76 11.85
CA SER A 69 -8.47 11.76 11.84
C SER A 69 -9.06 10.36 11.62
N LEU A 70 -8.42 9.52 10.78
CA LEU A 70 -8.86 8.15 10.50
C LEU A 70 -8.51 7.18 11.63
N LEU A 71 -7.37 7.39 12.30
CA LEU A 71 -6.96 6.61 13.47
C LEU A 71 -7.81 6.95 14.69
N TYR A 72 -8.18 8.23 14.86
CA TYR A 72 -9.05 8.66 15.96
C TYR A 72 -10.50 8.22 15.78
N LYS A 73 -11.03 8.24 14.55
CA LYS A 73 -12.40 7.81 14.25
C LYS A 73 -12.62 6.30 14.43
N LYS A 74 -11.57 5.48 14.44
CA LYS A 74 -11.68 4.02 14.57
C LYS A 74 -11.91 3.53 16.01
N ASN A 75 -11.76 4.38 17.03
CA ASN A 75 -11.93 4.01 18.44
C ASN A 75 -13.24 4.54 19.09
N GLY A 76 -14.17 5.12 18.32
CA GLY A 76 -15.30 5.88 18.85
C GLY A 76 -16.70 5.29 18.71
N GLU A 77 -16.87 4.02 18.30
CA GLU A 77 -18.20 3.38 18.26
C GLU A 77 -18.20 2.08 19.08
N ASN A 78 -18.34 2.24 20.40
CA ASN A 78 -19.16 1.36 21.22
C ASN A 78 -19.95 2.27 22.18
N GLY A 79 -21.26 2.33 21.96
CA GLY A 79 -22.21 3.18 22.68
C GLY A 79 -22.14 2.98 24.19
N GLY A 80 -22.33 4.01 25.02
CA GLY A 80 -23.37 5.03 24.88
C GLY A 80 -24.56 4.62 25.74
N GLU A 81 -24.35 4.53 27.05
CA GLU A 81 -25.39 4.34 28.05
C GLU A 81 -26.32 5.58 28.02
N THR A 82 -27.58 5.38 27.70
CA THR A 82 -28.63 6.40 27.79
C THR A 82 -28.88 6.77 29.26
N PRO A 83 -28.76 8.05 29.66
CA PRO A 83 -29.24 8.49 30.96
C PRO A 83 -30.75 8.68 30.86
N THR A 84 -31.52 7.70 31.33
CA THR A 84 -32.98 7.82 31.49
C THR A 84 -33.28 8.73 32.70
N PRO A 85 -34.02 9.84 32.54
CA PRO A 85 -34.37 10.74 33.64
C PRO A 85 -35.32 10.10 34.69
N PRO A 86 -35.28 10.56 35.94
CA PRO A 86 -36.00 9.96 37.06
C PRO A 86 -37.50 10.30 36.99
N ALA A 87 -38.33 9.29 36.78
CA ALA A 87 -39.77 9.37 36.97
C ALA A 87 -40.16 8.95 38.40
N GLU A 88 -41.14 9.68 38.90
CA GLU A 88 -41.49 9.93 40.29
C GLU A 88 -42.49 8.89 40.87
N LYS A 89 -42.37 8.64 42.20
CA LYS A 89 -43.39 8.18 43.18
C LYS A 89 -44.21 6.90 42.94
N GLY A 90 -44.18 6.03 43.95
CA GLY A 90 -45.24 5.05 44.21
C GLY A 90 -44.82 4.02 45.25
N THR A 91 -45.30 4.21 46.47
CA THR A 91 -45.03 3.53 47.74
C THR A 91 -45.47 2.04 47.78
N PRO A 92 -45.43 1.40 48.96
CA PRO A 92 -44.54 0.34 49.42
C PRO A 92 -45.12 -1.07 49.19
N ASP A 93 -44.48 -2.11 49.72
CA ASP A 93 -45.13 -3.17 50.54
C ASP A 93 -44.51 -4.58 50.35
N SER A 94 -44.21 -5.19 51.49
CA SER A 94 -44.22 -6.63 51.78
C SER A 94 -43.20 -7.58 51.14
N GLN A 95 -42.25 -7.99 51.99
CA GLN A 95 -41.90 -9.40 52.31
C GLN A 95 -43.08 -10.39 52.20
N PRO A 96 -42.93 -11.74 52.37
CA PRO A 96 -41.73 -12.59 52.38
C PRO A 96 -41.90 -13.88 51.55
N LYS A 97 -40.81 -14.61 51.26
CA LYS A 97 -40.58 -15.98 51.74
C LYS A 97 -39.18 -16.47 51.37
#